data_AF-K0EH81-F1
#
_entry.id   AF-K0EH81-F1
#
_cell.length_a   1.000
_cell.length_b   1.000
_cell.length_c   1.000
_cell.angle_alpha   90.00
_cell.angle_beta   90.00
_cell.angle_gamma   90.00
#
_symmetry.space_group_name_H-M   'P 1'
#
loop_
_entity.id
_entity.type
_entity.pdbx_description
1 polymer ?
#
loop_
_entity_poly.entity_id
_entity_poly.type
_entity_poly.pdbx_seq_one_letter_code
_entity_poly.pdbx_strand_id
1 'polypeptide(L)'
;MKVDPAELRALAASMDKISGEIGGLKALAADTLSTALPGSTISSALSGGAPQIEAAWLRMAQRCKAVSNIAKGGAGNYEVTDTDFRDKLNAAGSDR
;
A
#
# COMPACT_ATOMS: atom_id res chain seq x y z
N MET A 1 -2.03 15.92 23.34
CA MET A 1 -0.71 15.48 23.83
C MET A 1 0.29 15.84 22.71
N LYS A 2 1.60 15.61 22.87
CA LYS A 2 2.55 15.74 21.74
C LYS A 2 2.89 14.33 21.27
N VAL A 3 2.94 14.12 19.97
CA VAL A 3 3.31 12.82 19.40
C VAL A 3 4.80 12.56 19.66
N ASP A 4 5.17 11.33 20.02
CA ASP A 4 6.58 10.93 20.13
C ASP A 4 7.22 10.86 18.72
N PRO A 5 8.26 11.67 18.43
CA PRO A 5 8.98 11.61 17.16
C PRO A 5 9.70 10.27 16.90
N ALA A 6 9.99 9.47 17.93
CA ALA A 6 10.57 8.13 17.78
C ALA A 6 9.50 7.13 17.30
N GLU A 7 8.31 7.12 17.92
CA GLU A 7 7.19 6.28 17.49
C GLU A 7 6.72 6.62 16.08
N LEU A 8 6.66 7.91 15.71
CA LEU A 8 6.33 8.31 14.34
C LEU A 8 7.36 7.82 13.31
N ARG A 9 8.65 7.81 13.64
CA ARG A 9 9.70 7.25 12.76
C ARG A 9 9.57 5.72 12.65
N ALA A 10 9.25 5.03 13.74
CA ALA A 10 9.00 3.58 13.74
C ALA A 10 7.75 3.22 12.91
N LEU A 11 6.65 3.97 13.06
CA LEU A 11 5.44 3.83 12.24
C LEU A 11 5.77 4.05 10.75
N ALA A 12 6.52 5.10 10.42
CA ALA A 12 6.91 5.38 9.04
C ALA A 12 7.76 4.24 8.43
N ALA A 13 8.75 3.74 9.17
CA ALA A 13 9.59 2.63 8.72
C ALA A 13 8.78 1.33 8.52
N SER A 14 7.83 1.04 9.40
CA SER A 14 6.90 -0.08 9.26
C SER A 14 6.01 0.06 8.02
N MET A 15 5.45 1.24 7.79
CA MET A 15 4.62 1.53 6.60
C MET A 15 5.40 1.51 5.29
N ASP A 16 6.67 1.96 5.28
CA ASP A 16 7.57 1.80 4.13
C ASP A 16 7.84 0.32 3.83
N LYS A 17 8.13 -0.49 4.85
CA LYS A 17 8.39 -1.93 4.71
C LYS A 17 7.17 -2.65 4.13
N ILE A 18 5.98 -2.42 4.70
CA ILE A 18 4.72 -3.00 4.21
C ILE A 18 4.41 -2.52 2.78
N SER A 19 4.67 -1.24 2.46
CA SER A 19 4.54 -0.74 1.09
C SER A 19 5.48 -1.45 0.11
N GLY A 20 6.71 -1.77 0.52
CA GLY A 20 7.67 -2.51 -0.30
C GLY A 20 7.24 -3.96 -0.51
N GLU A 21 6.83 -4.64 0.56
CA GLU A 21 6.36 -6.03 0.53
C GLU A 21 5.11 -6.19 -0.35
N ILE A 22 4.09 -5.34 -0.16
CA ILE A 22 2.88 -5.35 -1.00
C ILE A 22 3.20 -4.97 -2.45
N GLY A 23 4.06 -3.97 -2.68
CA GLY A 23 4.46 -3.56 -4.03
C GLY A 23 5.29 -4.60 -4.79
N GLY A 24 5.91 -5.55 -4.08
CA GLY A 24 6.63 -6.68 -4.66
C GLY A 24 5.74 -7.89 -5.00
N LEU A 25 4.47 -7.91 -4.57
CA LEU A 25 3.54 -9.00 -4.89
C LEU A 25 3.26 -9.05 -6.39
N LYS A 26 3.40 -10.26 -6.96
CA LYS A 26 3.10 -10.57 -8.35
C LYS A 26 1.98 -11.59 -8.46
N ALA A 27 1.07 -11.36 -9.38
CA ALA A 27 0.09 -12.35 -9.77
C ALA A 27 0.77 -13.41 -10.64
N LEU A 28 0.34 -14.66 -10.54
CA LEU A 28 0.92 -15.76 -11.30
C LEU A 28 0.62 -15.60 -12.80
N ALA A 29 1.65 -15.74 -13.64
CA ALA A 29 1.49 -15.77 -15.09
C ALA A 29 0.67 -17.00 -15.52
N ALA A 30 -0.39 -16.77 -16.30
CA ALA A 30 -1.34 -17.81 -16.70
C ALA A 30 -0.89 -18.64 -17.93
N ASP A 31 0.27 -18.32 -18.50
CA ASP A 31 0.79 -18.91 -19.75
C ASP A 31 1.02 -20.42 -19.64
N THR A 32 1.46 -20.90 -18.47
CA THR A 32 1.67 -22.35 -18.24
C THR A 32 0.36 -23.12 -18.17
N LEU A 33 -0.74 -22.47 -17.77
CA LEU A 33 -2.07 -23.08 -17.67
C LEU A 33 -2.72 -23.28 -19.04
N SER A 34 -2.40 -22.48 -20.07
CA SER A 34 -2.96 -22.70 -21.41
C SER A 34 -2.49 -24.03 -22.02
N THR A 35 -1.24 -24.43 -21.74
CA THR A 35 -0.68 -25.71 -22.17
C THR A 35 -1.26 -26.88 -21.38
N ALA A 36 -1.48 -26.70 -20.07
CA ALA A 36 -2.03 -27.73 -19.20
C ALA A 36 -3.54 -27.96 -19.39
N LEU A 37 -4.29 -26.93 -19.80
CA LEU A 37 -5.75 -26.97 -19.96
C LEU A 37 -6.18 -26.40 -21.34
N PRO A 38 -5.89 -27.08 -22.46
CA PRO A 38 -6.28 -26.62 -23.79
C PRO A 38 -7.80 -26.36 -23.90
N GLY A 39 -8.17 -25.21 -24.47
CA GLY A 39 -9.57 -24.79 -24.62
C GLY A 39 -10.25 -24.28 -23.35
N SER A 40 -9.58 -24.29 -22.19
CA SER A 40 -10.14 -23.75 -20.95
C SER A 40 -10.13 -22.23 -20.91
N THR A 41 -11.24 -21.63 -20.48
CA THR A 41 -11.35 -20.18 -20.26
C THR A 41 -10.55 -19.70 -19.05
N ILE A 42 -10.06 -20.61 -18.18
CA ILE A 42 -9.32 -20.27 -16.95
C ILE A 42 -8.07 -19.44 -17.23
N SER A 43 -7.27 -19.80 -18.25
CA SER A 43 -6.06 -19.04 -18.59
C SER A 43 -6.40 -17.61 -19.03
N SER A 44 -7.45 -17.43 -19.86
CA SER A 44 -7.94 -16.10 -20.25
C SER A 44 -8.48 -15.28 -19.06
N ALA A 45 -9.24 -15.91 -18.17
CA ALA A 45 -9.79 -15.26 -16.98
C ALA A 45 -8.67 -14.79 -16.02
N LEU A 46 -7.64 -15.61 -15.82
CA LEU A 46 -6.47 -15.24 -15.03
C LEU A 46 -5.65 -14.13 -15.71
N SER A 47 -5.42 -14.19 -17.02
CA SER A 47 -4.73 -13.12 -17.76
C SER A 47 -5.45 -11.77 -17.67
N GLY A 48 -6.79 -11.76 -17.63
CA GLY A 48 -7.57 -10.55 -17.42
C GLY A 48 -7.63 -10.06 -15.95
N GLY A 49 -7.68 -11.00 -14.99
CA GLY A 49 -7.81 -10.70 -13.56
C GLY A 49 -6.50 -10.36 -12.87
N ALA A 50 -5.39 -11.01 -13.24
CA ALA A 50 -4.07 -10.82 -12.63
C ALA A 50 -3.61 -9.35 -12.63
N PRO A 51 -3.70 -8.57 -13.74
CA PRO A 51 -3.35 -7.15 -13.74
C PRO A 51 -4.23 -6.30 -12.82
N GLN A 52 -5.51 -6.66 -12.63
CA GLN A 52 -6.41 -5.95 -11.73
C GLN A 52 -6.05 -6.19 -10.26
N ILE A 53 -5.64 -7.42 -9.93
CA ILE A 53 -5.15 -7.79 -8.60
C ILE A 53 -3.83 -7.07 -8.29
N GLU A 54 -2.87 -7.05 -9.23
CA GLU A 54 -1.62 -6.27 -9.07
C GLU A 54 -1.92 -4.77 -8.92
N ALA A 55 -2.82 -4.20 -9.71
CA ALA A 55 -3.22 -2.80 -9.57
C ALA A 55 -3.89 -2.50 -8.21
N ALA A 56 -4.64 -3.45 -7.64
CA ALA A 56 -5.21 -3.33 -6.31
C ALA A 56 -4.13 -3.33 -5.22
N TRP A 57 -3.17 -4.25 -5.29
CA TRP A 57 -2.02 -4.29 -4.36
C TRP A 57 -1.16 -3.03 -4.46
N LEU A 58 -0.86 -2.54 -5.68
CA LEU A 58 -0.12 -1.29 -5.87
C LEU A 58 -0.84 -0.08 -5.24
N ARG A 59 -2.18 0.00 -5.31
CA ARG A 59 -2.98 1.02 -4.62
C ARG A 59 -2.92 0.90 -3.09
N MET A 60 -2.84 -0.32 -2.56
CA MET A 60 -2.63 -0.55 -1.11
C MET A 60 -1.23 -0.10 -0.69
N ALA A 61 -0.18 -0.49 -1.42
CA ALA A 61 1.19 -0.05 -1.19
C ALA A 61 1.32 1.48 -1.21
N GLN A 62 0.74 2.14 -2.21
CA GLN A 62 0.69 3.61 -2.29
C GLN A 62 0.07 4.26 -1.05
N ARG A 63 -0.99 3.68 -0.49
CA ARG A 63 -1.65 4.22 0.71
C ARG A 63 -0.86 3.92 2.00
N CYS A 64 -0.12 2.81 2.10
CA CYS A 64 0.90 2.63 3.14
C CYS A 64 2.00 3.71 3.05
N LYS A 65 2.51 3.98 1.84
CA LYS A 65 3.50 5.03 1.60
C LYS A 65 2.99 6.44 1.94
N ALA A 66 1.71 6.72 1.71
CA ALA A 66 1.10 7.99 2.14
C ALA A 66 1.09 8.14 3.67
N VAL A 67 0.72 7.09 4.42
CA VAL A 67 0.78 7.10 5.90
C VAL A 67 2.23 7.27 6.39
N SER A 68 3.20 6.59 5.78
CA SER A 68 4.63 6.77 6.07
C SER A 68 5.08 8.23 5.91
N ASN A 69 4.69 8.88 4.81
CA ASN A 69 5.04 10.28 4.56
C ASN A 69 4.40 11.24 5.58
N ILE A 70 3.15 11.00 6.00
CA ILE A 70 2.48 11.77 7.04
C ILE A 70 3.21 11.63 8.38
N ALA A 71 3.60 10.40 8.75
CA ALA A 71 4.34 10.12 9.98
C ALA A 71 5.75 10.76 9.97
N LYS A 72 6.48 10.69 8.85
CA LYS A 72 7.75 11.43 8.67
C LYS A 72 7.58 12.94 8.82
N GLY A 73 6.53 13.51 8.24
CA GLY A 73 6.20 14.93 8.35
C GLY A 73 5.88 15.37 9.79
N GLY A 74 5.16 14.52 10.54
CA GLY A 74 4.93 14.73 11.97
C GLY A 74 6.22 14.67 12.79
N ALA A 75 7.11 13.71 12.51
CA ALA A 75 8.37 13.54 13.23
C ALA A 75 9.41 14.66 12.96
N GLY A 76 9.27 15.39 11.86
CA GLY A 76 10.07 16.59 11.55
C GLY A 76 9.57 17.86 12.23
N ASN A 77 8.25 17.95 12.49
CA ASN A 77 7.60 19.14 13.01
C ASN A 77 7.21 18.93 14.48
N TYR A 78 8.07 19.32 15.42
CA TYR A 78 7.87 19.25 16.89
C TYR A 78 6.63 19.99 17.44
N GLU A 79 5.87 20.66 16.58
CA GLU A 79 4.64 21.42 16.87
C GLU A 79 3.37 20.71 16.38
N VAL A 80 3.46 19.64 15.58
CA VAL A 80 2.29 18.87 15.13
C VAL A 80 1.64 18.20 16.34
N THR A 81 0.40 18.58 16.61
CA THR A 81 -0.40 17.94 17.65
C THR A 81 -0.92 16.59 17.18
N ASP A 82 -1.36 15.73 18.11
CA ASP A 82 -2.03 14.47 17.76
C ASP A 82 -3.28 14.70 16.88
N THR A 83 -3.90 15.89 16.98
CA THR A 83 -5.04 16.30 16.15
C THR A 83 -4.58 16.63 14.73
N ASP A 84 -3.52 17.42 14.54
CA ASP A 84 -2.99 17.71 13.20
C ASP A 84 -2.53 16.44 12.45
N PHE A 85 -1.97 15.46 13.19
CA PHE A 85 -1.63 14.15 12.65
C PHE A 85 -2.88 13.35 12.25
N ARG A 86 -3.90 13.31 13.12
CA ARG A 86 -5.19 12.67 12.86
C ARG A 86 -5.88 13.27 11.64
N ASP A 87 -5.87 14.59 11.50
CA ASP A 87 -6.58 15.28 10.42
C ASP A 87 -5.90 15.04 9.06
N LYS A 88 -4.56 14.99 9.02
CA LYS A 88 -3.81 14.55 7.83
C LYS A 88 -4.10 13.08 7.47
N LEU A 89 -4.20 12.21 8.46
CA LEU A 89 -4.54 10.80 8.26
C LEU A 89 -5.98 10.63 7.74
N ASN A 90 -6.93 11.40 8.30
CA ASN A 90 -8.32 11.44 7.86
C ASN A 90 -8.45 11.95 6.42
N ALA A 91 -7.75 13.04 6.07
CA ALA A 91 -7.72 13.57 4.70
C ALA A 91 -7.21 12.51 3.70
N ALA A 92 -6.11 11.82 4.02
CA ALA A 92 -5.60 10.72 3.19
C ALA A 92 -6.58 9.53 3.10
N GLY A 93 -7.46 9.33 4.08
CA GLY A 93 -8.54 8.34 4.05
C GLY A 93 -9.76 8.77 3.21
N SER A 94 -10.13 10.04 3.29
CA SER A 94 -11.37 10.62 2.73
C SER A 94 -11.30 11.01 1.26
N ASP A 95 -10.12 11.03 0.65
CA ASP A 95 -9.91 11.38 -0.77
C ASP A 95 -10.30 10.20 -1.70
N ARG A 96 -11.60 9.86 -1.71
CA ARG A 96 -12.24 8.81 -2.53
C ARG A 96 -13.69 9.14 -2.88
#